data_AF-A0A946UCI0-F1
#
_entry.id   AF-A0A946UCI0-F1
#
_cell.length_a   1.000
_cell.length_b   1.000
_cell.length_c   1.000
_cell.angle_alpha   90.00
_cell.angle_beta   90.00
_cell.angle_gamma   90.00
#
_symmetry.space_group_name_H-M   'P 1'
#
loop_
_entity.id
_entity.type
_entity.pdbx_description
1 polymer ?
#
loop_
_entity_poly.entity_id
_entity_poly.type
_entity_poly.pdbx_seq_one_letter_code
_entity_poly.pdbx_strand_id
1 'polypeptide(L)'
;PATYALIGRWSVASDRARLLAIVVSGATLGAPGGLMISGWLVEHAGWQTAFYSFGAVGLAWASFWLLRTHGNPDEDPRIGEAEKDLLAESRVSREAKVAVPWKKIISHPAIWAIIIAKFCALWTVYVFLAWLPSYFSAIQGISVAGSGLFAALPWIAMSAMLYVASWRADGMIRLGRDVTYVRKLMQSIGLLGSTVFLLLVPFAGSALTAVTLTCLAMGMLAFCYSGADPTVMEVAPRYSGSITGLVGTIGNLPGIIAIPLIGLIVDSTGSYSSGFVLAAAINVVGIVVWLKFGTARKIID
;
A
#
# COMPACT_ATOMS: atom_id res chain seq x y z
N PRO A 1 -6.49 10.28 -3.36
CA PRO A 1 -7.48 11.18 -2.71
C PRO A 1 -8.64 11.61 -3.63
N ALA A 2 -8.36 12.18 -4.80
CA ALA A 2 -9.39 12.60 -5.77
C ALA A 2 -10.30 11.45 -6.23
N THR A 3 -9.74 10.25 -6.45
CA THR A 3 -10.49 9.03 -6.79
C THR A 3 -11.58 8.69 -5.77
N TYR A 4 -11.26 8.76 -4.46
CA TYR A 4 -12.23 8.48 -3.39
C TYR A 4 -13.37 9.52 -3.38
N ALA A 5 -13.04 10.78 -3.66
CA ALA A 5 -14.04 11.85 -3.76
C ALA A 5 -14.97 11.64 -4.96
N LEU A 6 -14.40 11.29 -6.12
CA LEU A 6 -15.13 11.01 -7.36
C LEU A 6 -16.04 9.80 -7.20
N ILE A 7 -15.53 8.66 -6.72
CA ILE A 7 -16.34 7.47 -6.45
C ILE A 7 -17.47 7.83 -5.48
N GLY A 8 -17.20 8.59 -4.43
CA GLY A 8 -18.23 9.01 -3.49
C GLY A 8 -19.32 9.93 -4.09
N ARG A 9 -19.10 10.57 -5.24
CA ARG A 9 -20.13 11.33 -5.98
C ARG A 9 -20.85 10.47 -7.02
N TRP A 10 -20.15 9.49 -7.59
CA TRP A 10 -20.58 8.64 -8.70
C TRP A 10 -21.01 7.24 -8.26
N SER A 11 -21.36 7.06 -6.98
CA SER A 11 -21.84 5.76 -6.50
C SER A 11 -22.78 5.87 -5.30
N VAL A 12 -23.76 4.97 -5.32
CA VAL A 12 -24.67 4.70 -4.21
C VAL A 12 -23.90 4.04 -3.07
N ALA A 13 -24.34 4.28 -1.83
CA ALA A 13 -23.64 3.81 -0.63
C ALA A 13 -23.39 2.29 -0.61
N SER A 14 -24.30 1.49 -1.17
CA SER A 14 -24.19 0.04 -1.30
C SER A 14 -23.02 -0.42 -2.18
N ASP A 15 -22.71 0.31 -3.25
CA ASP A 15 -21.73 -0.11 -4.26
C ASP A 15 -20.35 0.51 -4.08
N ARG A 16 -20.23 1.53 -3.22
CA ARG A 16 -18.97 2.25 -2.95
C ARG A 16 -17.80 1.32 -2.65
N ALA A 17 -18.01 0.34 -1.77
CA ALA A 17 -16.97 -0.59 -1.37
C ALA A 17 -16.47 -1.42 -2.56
N ARG A 18 -17.38 -1.87 -3.43
CA ARG A 18 -17.06 -2.66 -4.62
C ARG A 18 -16.26 -1.84 -5.64
N LEU A 19 -16.69 -0.60 -5.91
CA LEU A 19 -16.00 0.29 -6.85
C LEU A 19 -14.61 0.69 -6.34
N LEU A 20 -14.48 0.95 -5.04
CA LEU A 20 -13.18 1.21 -4.42
C LEU A 20 -12.26 -0.01 -4.54
N ALA A 21 -12.76 -1.22 -4.31
CA ALA A 21 -11.98 -2.45 -4.46
C ALA A 21 -11.48 -2.62 -5.90
N ILE A 22 -12.31 -2.36 -6.91
CA ILE A 22 -11.92 -2.41 -8.34
C ILE A 22 -10.79 -1.41 -8.59
N VAL A 23 -10.93 -0.15 -8.17
CA VAL A 23 -9.90 0.87 -8.45
C VAL A 23 -8.60 0.57 -7.71
N VAL A 24 -8.66 0.11 -6.46
CA VAL A 24 -7.47 -0.27 -5.70
C VAL A 24 -6.77 -1.48 -6.34
N SER A 25 -7.52 -2.45 -6.88
CA SER A 25 -6.94 -3.60 -7.58
C SER A 25 -6.07 -3.20 -8.78
N GLY A 26 -6.41 -2.10 -9.45
CA GLY A 26 -5.60 -1.54 -10.55
C GLY A 26 -4.22 -1.08 -10.08
N ALA A 27 -4.12 -0.46 -8.90
CA ALA A 27 -2.83 -0.08 -8.32
C ALA A 27 -1.97 -1.31 -7.96
N THR A 28 -2.64 -2.35 -7.45
CA THR A 28 -2.02 -3.62 -7.07
C THR A 28 -1.44 -4.39 -8.27
N LEU A 29 -2.14 -4.39 -9.41
CA LEU A 29 -1.68 -5.06 -10.65
C LEU A 29 -0.76 -4.19 -11.50
N GLY A 30 -0.89 -2.86 -11.41
CA GLY A 30 -0.12 -1.92 -12.20
C GLY A 30 1.37 -1.93 -11.89
N ALA A 31 1.77 -2.09 -10.62
CA ALA A 31 3.17 -2.15 -10.22
C ALA A 31 3.93 -3.34 -10.85
N PRO A 32 3.50 -4.61 -10.68
CA PRO A 32 4.18 -5.74 -11.31
C PRO A 32 4.12 -5.68 -12.85
N GLY A 33 2.97 -5.29 -13.42
CA GLY A 33 2.85 -5.11 -14.88
C GLY A 33 3.81 -4.05 -15.43
N GLY A 34 3.95 -2.94 -14.71
CA GLY A 34 4.88 -1.86 -15.04
C GLY A 34 6.33 -2.34 -15.03
N LEU A 35 6.75 -3.10 -14.01
CA LEU A 35 8.11 -3.65 -13.91
C LEU A 35 8.41 -4.65 -15.04
N MET A 36 7.47 -5.53 -15.38
CA MET A 36 7.63 -6.51 -16.45
C MET A 36 7.72 -5.84 -17.83
N ILE A 37 6.79 -4.94 -18.14
CA ILE A 37 6.73 -4.24 -19.43
C ILE A 37 7.93 -3.32 -19.60
N SER A 38 8.31 -2.57 -18.54
CA SER A 38 9.48 -1.68 -18.60
C SER A 38 10.78 -2.46 -18.79
N GLY A 39 10.97 -3.57 -18.05
CA GLY A 39 12.15 -4.43 -18.22
C GLY A 39 12.27 -4.98 -19.65
N TRP A 40 11.17 -5.45 -20.23
CA TRP A 40 11.14 -5.95 -21.60
C TRP A 40 11.47 -4.87 -22.64
N LEU A 41 10.87 -3.68 -22.49
CA LEU A 41 11.12 -2.53 -23.39
C LEU A 41 12.59 -2.06 -23.32
N VAL A 42 13.14 -1.95 -22.11
CA VAL A 42 14.52 -1.49 -21.91
C VAL A 42 15.51 -2.46 -22.58
N GLU A 43 15.28 -3.77 -22.48
CA GLU A 43 16.17 -4.78 -23.06
C GLU A 43 16.14 -4.80 -24.60
N HIS A 44 14.97 -4.64 -25.22
CA HIS A 44 14.81 -4.82 -26.67
C HIS A 44 14.86 -3.52 -27.47
N ALA A 45 14.49 -2.40 -26.85
CA ALA A 45 14.28 -1.13 -27.56
C ALA A 45 14.94 0.07 -26.86
N GLY A 46 15.70 -0.17 -25.79
CA GLY A 46 16.42 0.87 -25.04
C GLY A 46 15.54 1.57 -24.00
N TRP A 47 16.19 2.19 -23.01
CA TRP A 47 15.51 2.71 -21.82
C TRP A 47 14.52 3.85 -22.11
N GLN A 48 14.74 4.63 -23.18
CA GLN A 48 13.88 5.74 -23.57
C GLN A 48 12.47 5.27 -23.95
N THR A 49 12.36 4.06 -24.52
CA THR A 49 11.08 3.54 -25.02
C THR A 49 10.11 3.21 -23.89
N ALA A 50 10.60 2.89 -22.70
CA ALA A 50 9.74 2.77 -21.52
C ALA A 50 9.01 4.10 -21.25
N PHE A 51 9.73 5.22 -21.24
CA PHE A 51 9.16 6.55 -21.01
C PHE A 51 8.18 6.95 -22.11
N TYR A 52 8.54 6.74 -23.38
CA TYR A 52 7.64 7.05 -24.50
C TYR A 52 6.37 6.20 -24.48
N SER A 53 6.48 4.91 -24.16
CA SER A 53 5.33 3.99 -24.12
C SER A 53 4.37 4.33 -22.98
N PHE A 54 4.87 4.45 -21.74
CA PHE A 54 4.02 4.81 -20.59
C PHE A 54 3.45 6.22 -20.73
N GLY A 55 4.23 7.16 -21.29
CA GLY A 55 3.78 8.51 -21.59
C GLY A 55 2.65 8.54 -22.62
N ALA A 56 2.79 7.81 -23.73
CA ALA A 56 1.77 7.73 -24.77
C ALA A 56 0.47 7.10 -24.27
N VAL A 57 0.55 6.00 -23.51
CA VAL A 57 -0.62 5.37 -22.89
C VAL A 57 -1.28 6.31 -21.89
N GLY A 58 -0.49 7.01 -21.07
CA GLY A 58 -0.98 7.99 -20.10
C GLY A 58 -1.69 9.16 -20.77
N LEU A 59 -1.15 9.69 -21.87
CA LEU A 59 -1.77 10.76 -22.65
C LEU A 59 -3.05 10.29 -23.33
N ALA A 60 -3.05 9.11 -23.96
CA ALA A 60 -4.25 8.53 -24.56
C ALA A 60 -5.37 8.33 -23.53
N TRP A 61 -5.03 7.82 -22.35
CA TRP A 61 -5.97 7.66 -21.25
C TRP A 61 -6.46 9.00 -20.71
N ALA A 62 -5.58 9.98 -20.53
CA ALA A 62 -5.96 11.31 -20.07
C ALA A 62 -6.88 12.02 -21.06
N SER A 63 -6.60 11.93 -22.37
CA SER A 63 -7.48 12.44 -23.42
C SER A 63 -8.84 11.77 -23.38
N PHE A 64 -8.89 10.43 -23.28
CA PHE A 64 -10.14 9.70 -23.12
C PHE A 64 -10.91 10.16 -21.88
N TRP A 65 -10.24 10.27 -20.74
CA TRP A 65 -10.84 10.68 -19.47
C TRP A 65 -11.40 12.10 -19.51
N LEU A 66 -10.65 13.06 -20.03
CA LEU A 66 -11.07 14.45 -20.13
C LEU A 66 -12.24 14.64 -21.10
N LEU A 67 -12.33 13.81 -22.15
CA LEU A 67 -13.42 13.86 -23.12
C LEU A 67 -14.68 13.13 -22.64
N ARG A 68 -14.56 12.20 -21.69
CA ARG A 68 -15.65 11.27 -21.34
C ARG A 68 -16.11 11.33 -19.88
N THR A 69 -15.43 12.03 -18.99
CA THR A 69 -15.77 12.01 -17.56
C THR A 69 -16.12 13.41 -17.05
N HIS A 70 -17.22 13.52 -16.29
CA HIS A 70 -17.64 14.75 -15.63
C HIS A 70 -17.37 14.71 -14.13
N GLY A 71 -17.12 15.87 -13.53
CA GLY A 71 -16.85 15.97 -12.09
C GLY A 71 -18.08 15.69 -11.24
N ASN A 72 -19.25 16.14 -11.70
CA ASN A 72 -20.53 15.89 -11.07
C ASN A 72 -21.46 15.08 -11.99
N PRO A 73 -22.23 14.14 -11.44
CA PRO A 73 -23.26 13.43 -12.21
C PRO A 73 -24.29 14.36 -12.88
N ASP A 74 -24.59 15.51 -12.27
CA ASP A 74 -25.61 16.44 -12.77
C ASP A 74 -25.16 17.15 -14.07
N GLU A 75 -23.85 17.23 -14.27
CA GLU A 75 -23.22 17.83 -15.45
C GLU A 75 -23.06 16.82 -16.60
N ASP A 76 -23.29 15.52 -16.36
CA ASP A 76 -23.14 14.50 -17.40
C ASP A 76 -24.42 14.36 -18.23
N PRO A 77 -24.39 14.67 -19.54
CA PRO A 77 -25.56 14.58 -20.41
C PRO A 77 -26.01 13.14 -20.68
N ARG A 78 -25.23 12.12 -20.29
CA ARG A 78 -25.53 10.71 -20.53
C ARG A 78 -26.25 10.01 -19.37
N ILE A 79 -26.37 10.68 -18.22
CA ILE A 79 -27.06 10.13 -17.05
C ILE A 79 -28.55 10.49 -17.12
N GLY A 80 -29.40 9.48 -17.00
CA GLY A 80 -30.86 9.67 -16.91
C GLY A 80 -31.29 10.20 -15.55
N GLU A 81 -32.43 10.90 -15.50
CA GLU A 81 -32.94 11.52 -14.26
C GLU A 81 -33.11 10.51 -13.10
N ALA A 82 -33.57 9.29 -13.37
CA ALA A 82 -33.70 8.26 -12.35
C ALA A 82 -32.37 7.90 -11.66
N GLU A 83 -31.25 7.95 -12.38
CA GLU A 83 -29.92 7.68 -11.80
C GLU A 83 -29.37 8.90 -11.04
N LYS A 84 -29.72 10.13 -11.48
CA LYS A 84 -29.39 11.35 -10.73
C LYS A 84 -30.10 11.36 -9.38
N ASP A 85 -31.37 10.97 -9.33
CA ASP A 85 -32.15 10.90 -8.09
C ASP A 85 -31.53 9.91 -7.09
N LEU A 86 -31.15 8.71 -7.56
CA LEU A 86 -30.45 7.71 -6.75
C LEU A 86 -29.12 8.23 -6.19
N LEU A 87 -28.39 9.03 -6.96
CA LEU A 87 -27.13 9.63 -6.53
C LEU A 87 -27.34 10.83 -5.58
N ALA A 88 -28.43 11.57 -5.70
CA ALA A 88 -28.75 12.73 -4.88
C ALA A 88 -29.00 12.37 -3.41
N GLU A 89 -29.74 11.28 -3.15
CA GLU A 89 -29.96 10.75 -1.79
C GLU A 89 -28.64 10.43 -1.07
N SER A 90 -27.62 10.01 -1.83
CA SER A 90 -26.31 9.65 -1.31
C SER A 90 -25.42 10.85 -0.93
N ARG A 91 -25.82 12.09 -1.31
CA ARG A 91 -25.08 13.35 -1.05
C ARG A 91 -25.48 14.02 0.26
N VAL A 92 -26.75 13.91 0.68
CA VAL A 92 -27.30 14.58 1.88
C VAL A 92 -26.60 14.13 3.17
N SER A 93 -26.01 12.94 3.18
CA SER A 93 -25.21 12.40 4.30
C SER A 93 -23.86 13.13 4.56
N ARG A 94 -23.38 14.01 3.67
CA ARG A 94 -22.01 14.58 3.74
C ARG A 94 -21.87 15.89 4.53
N GLU A 95 -22.95 16.55 4.95
CA GLU A 95 -22.89 17.97 5.34
C GLU A 95 -22.55 18.30 6.80
N ALA A 96 -22.44 17.33 7.71
CA ALA A 96 -21.99 17.64 9.07
C ALA A 96 -20.44 17.79 9.12
N LYS A 97 -19.91 18.96 8.74
CA LYS A 97 -18.51 19.36 8.99
C LYS A 97 -18.30 19.57 10.50
N VAL A 98 -18.06 18.47 11.20
CA VAL A 98 -17.73 18.51 12.62
C VAL A 98 -16.27 18.92 12.75
N ALA A 99 -15.99 19.95 13.55
CA ALA A 99 -14.62 20.40 13.80
C ALA A 99 -13.77 19.25 14.38
N VAL A 100 -12.62 18.99 13.75
CA VAL A 100 -11.74 17.88 14.13
C VAL A 100 -10.97 18.24 15.41
N PRO A 101 -11.05 17.44 16.49
CA PRO A 101 -10.36 17.73 17.75
C PRO A 101 -8.88 17.34 17.68
N TRP A 102 -8.09 18.06 16.86
CA TRP A 102 -6.69 17.74 16.56
C TRP A 102 -5.84 17.49 17.79
N LYS A 103 -5.94 18.34 18.82
CA LYS A 103 -5.15 18.20 20.05
C LYS A 103 -5.37 16.84 20.72
N LYS A 104 -6.61 16.34 20.76
CA LYS A 104 -6.94 15.02 21.36
C LYS A 104 -6.43 13.86 20.49
N ILE A 105 -6.53 14.00 19.17
CA ILE A 105 -6.08 12.98 18.21
C ILE A 105 -4.56 12.82 18.32
N ILE A 106 -3.80 13.90 18.17
CA ILE A 106 -2.34 13.85 18.12
C ILE A 106 -1.71 13.57 19.50
N SER A 107 -2.43 13.81 20.61
CA SER A 107 -1.93 13.47 21.93
C SER A 107 -2.06 11.98 22.26
N HIS A 108 -2.87 11.22 21.52
CA HIS A 108 -3.17 9.83 21.88
C HIS A 108 -2.11 8.85 21.33
N PRO A 109 -1.52 7.98 22.18
CA PRO A 109 -0.42 7.10 21.77
C PRO A 109 -0.82 6.07 20.70
N ALA A 110 -2.08 5.64 20.68
CA ALA A 110 -2.58 4.71 19.65
C ALA A 110 -2.47 5.28 18.23
N ILE A 111 -2.67 6.59 18.05
CA ILE A 111 -2.58 7.22 16.72
C ILE A 111 -1.13 7.17 16.23
N TRP A 112 -0.17 7.47 17.11
CA TRP A 112 1.25 7.33 16.80
C TRP A 112 1.66 5.89 16.54
N ALA A 113 1.08 4.92 17.25
CA ALA A 113 1.32 3.51 16.98
C ALA A 113 0.92 3.12 15.55
N ILE A 114 -0.24 3.61 15.07
CA ILE A 114 -0.69 3.40 13.68
C ILE A 114 0.28 4.06 12.70
N ILE A 115 0.64 5.32 12.93
CA ILE A 115 1.57 6.07 12.08
C ILE A 115 2.91 5.35 11.95
N ILE A 116 3.50 4.94 13.08
CA ILE A 116 4.80 4.28 13.11
C ILE A 116 4.71 2.90 12.46
N ALA A 117 3.67 2.12 12.74
CA ALA A 117 3.45 0.83 12.09
C ALA A 117 3.34 0.96 10.56
N LYS A 118 2.62 2.00 10.09
CA LYS A 118 2.49 2.30 8.66
C LYS A 118 3.81 2.74 8.03
N PHE A 119 4.55 3.61 8.71
CA PHE A 119 5.88 4.07 8.32
C PHE A 119 6.83 2.88 8.13
N CYS A 120 6.91 1.98 9.11
CA CYS A 120 7.79 0.81 9.03
C CYS A 120 7.40 -0.13 7.87
N ALA A 121 6.11 -0.41 7.70
CA ALA A 121 5.65 -1.26 6.60
C ALA A 121 5.97 -0.62 5.23
N LEU A 122 5.71 0.68 5.07
CA LEU A 122 5.98 1.39 3.82
C LEU A 122 7.48 1.53 3.55
N TRP A 123 8.33 1.60 4.57
CA TRP A 123 9.78 1.54 4.39
C TRP A 123 10.19 0.31 3.58
N THR A 124 9.74 -0.88 4.01
CA THR A 124 10.04 -2.13 3.29
C THR A 124 9.50 -2.11 1.86
N VAL A 125 8.27 -1.61 1.65
CA VAL A 125 7.66 -1.49 0.32
C VAL A 125 8.49 -0.59 -0.60
N TYR A 126 8.94 0.57 -0.13
CA TYR A 126 9.74 1.50 -0.96
C TYR A 126 11.14 0.98 -1.25
N VAL A 127 11.77 0.27 -0.32
CA VAL A 127 13.05 -0.41 -0.56
C VAL A 127 12.92 -1.40 -1.72
N PHE A 128 11.86 -2.21 -1.71
CA PHE A 128 11.61 -3.18 -2.77
C PHE A 128 11.24 -2.49 -4.09
N LEU A 129 10.46 -1.42 -4.04
CA LEU A 129 10.08 -0.68 -5.24
C LEU A 129 11.29 -0.10 -5.98
N ALA A 130 12.22 0.50 -5.24
CA ALA A 130 13.35 1.21 -5.84
C ALA A 130 14.53 0.29 -6.22
N TRP A 131 14.80 -0.76 -5.45
CA TRP A 131 16.09 -1.47 -5.53
C TRP A 131 15.99 -2.93 -5.94
N LEU A 132 14.80 -3.53 -5.91
CA LEU A 132 14.65 -4.94 -6.20
C LEU A 132 15.07 -5.33 -7.64
N PRO A 133 14.75 -4.55 -8.70
CA PRO A 133 15.26 -4.84 -10.04
C PRO A 133 16.80 -4.75 -10.11
N SER A 134 17.39 -3.71 -9.51
CA SER A 134 18.84 -3.51 -9.49
C SER A 134 19.55 -4.62 -8.71
N TYR A 135 18.96 -5.11 -7.62
CA TYR A 135 19.48 -6.26 -6.87
C TYR A 135 19.54 -7.53 -7.73
N PHE A 136 18.47 -7.86 -8.44
CA PHE A 136 18.45 -9.06 -9.30
C PHE A 136 19.41 -8.96 -10.49
N SER A 137 19.58 -7.77 -11.04
CA SER A 137 20.56 -7.52 -12.11
C SER A 137 22.00 -7.58 -11.59
N ALA A 138 22.32 -6.81 -10.54
CA ALA A 138 23.68 -6.62 -10.06
C ALA A 138 24.23 -7.79 -9.23
N ILE A 139 23.40 -8.44 -8.41
CA ILE A 139 23.84 -9.51 -7.50
C ILE A 139 23.55 -10.89 -8.07
N GLN A 140 22.39 -11.07 -8.69
CA GLN A 140 21.97 -12.38 -9.20
C GLN A 140 22.30 -12.58 -10.69
N GLY A 141 22.88 -11.57 -11.35
CA GLY A 141 23.33 -11.65 -12.75
C GLY A 141 22.21 -11.86 -13.77
N ILE A 142 20.97 -11.50 -13.41
CA ILE A 142 19.80 -11.70 -14.27
C ILE A 142 19.77 -10.60 -15.34
N SER A 143 19.30 -10.91 -16.56
CA SER A 143 19.07 -9.90 -17.60
C SER A 143 18.11 -8.79 -17.13
N VAL A 144 18.02 -7.68 -17.86
CA VAL A 144 17.17 -6.55 -17.47
C VAL A 144 15.68 -6.94 -17.48
N ALA A 145 15.21 -7.64 -18.51
CA ALA A 145 13.86 -8.15 -18.59
C ALA A 145 13.60 -9.22 -17.52
N GLY A 146 14.55 -10.12 -17.29
CA GLY A 146 14.46 -11.11 -16.21
C GLY A 146 14.38 -10.46 -14.83
N SER A 147 15.15 -9.40 -14.59
CA SER A 147 15.14 -8.63 -13.35
C SER A 147 13.80 -7.92 -13.13
N GLY A 148 13.19 -7.40 -14.21
CA GLY A 148 11.83 -6.86 -14.18
C GLY A 148 10.78 -7.92 -13.79
N LEU A 149 10.88 -9.13 -14.35
CA LEU A 149 10.02 -10.26 -13.99
C LEU A 149 10.22 -10.70 -12.53
N PHE A 150 11.46 -10.91 -12.10
CA PHE A 150 11.78 -11.35 -10.75
C PHE A 150 11.38 -10.30 -9.71
N ALA A 151 11.54 -9.00 -10.03
CA ALA A 151 11.08 -7.93 -9.17
C ALA A 151 9.55 -7.81 -9.10
N ALA A 152 8.81 -8.25 -10.12
CA ALA A 152 7.34 -8.25 -10.12
C ALA A 152 6.74 -9.34 -9.21
N LEU A 153 7.41 -10.49 -9.07
CA LEU A 153 6.89 -11.64 -8.32
C LEU A 153 6.56 -11.34 -6.84
N PRO A 154 7.38 -10.59 -6.08
CA PRO A 154 7.03 -10.23 -4.70
C PRO A 154 5.79 -9.33 -4.58
N TRP A 155 5.53 -8.45 -5.55
CA TRP A 155 4.30 -7.66 -5.58
C TRP A 155 3.08 -8.53 -5.83
N ILE A 156 3.17 -9.50 -6.74
CA ILE A 156 2.11 -10.48 -6.98
C ILE A 156 1.84 -11.31 -5.73
N ALA A 157 2.89 -11.78 -5.04
CA ALA A 157 2.78 -12.52 -3.79
C ALA A 157 2.08 -11.68 -2.70
N MET A 158 2.49 -10.42 -2.53
CA MET A 158 1.84 -9.47 -1.61
C MET A 158 0.34 -9.30 -1.93
N SER A 159 0.02 -9.17 -3.20
CA SER A 159 -1.35 -9.00 -3.70
C SER A 159 -2.22 -10.19 -3.35
N ALA A 160 -1.73 -11.42 -3.57
CA ALA A 160 -2.45 -12.63 -3.22
C ALA A 160 -2.62 -12.77 -1.71
N MET A 161 -1.58 -12.50 -0.93
CA MET A 161 -1.61 -12.63 0.52
C MET A 161 -2.47 -11.57 1.21
N LEU A 162 -2.72 -10.42 0.59
CA LEU A 162 -3.65 -9.40 1.08
C LEU A 162 -5.07 -9.95 1.25
N TYR A 163 -5.54 -10.74 0.28
CA TYR A 163 -6.85 -11.39 0.35
C TYR A 163 -6.91 -12.44 1.46
N VAL A 164 -5.84 -13.25 1.58
CA VAL A 164 -5.74 -14.28 2.63
C VAL A 164 -5.73 -13.63 4.01
N ALA A 165 -4.95 -12.57 4.21
CA ALA A 165 -4.86 -11.83 5.46
C ALA A 165 -6.22 -11.24 5.86
N SER A 166 -6.91 -10.61 4.90
CA SER A 166 -8.24 -10.02 5.14
C SER A 166 -9.27 -11.09 5.49
N TRP A 167 -9.33 -12.19 4.72
CA TRP A 167 -10.24 -13.29 5.00
C TRP A 167 -10.01 -13.94 6.37
N ARG A 168 -8.73 -14.14 6.77
CA ARG A 168 -8.36 -14.67 8.08
C ARG A 168 -8.71 -13.71 9.22
N ALA A 169 -8.44 -12.41 9.05
CA ALA A 169 -8.78 -11.38 10.03
C ALA A 169 -10.29 -11.34 10.27
N ASP A 170 -11.08 -11.25 9.20
CA ASP A 170 -12.54 -11.21 9.29
C ASP A 170 -13.11 -12.50 9.87
N GLY A 171 -12.54 -13.65 9.51
CA GLY A 171 -12.91 -14.95 10.08
C GLY A 171 -12.74 -14.99 11.60
N MET A 172 -11.62 -14.50 12.13
CA MET A 172 -11.38 -14.44 13.58
C MET A 172 -12.32 -13.47 14.27
N ILE A 173 -12.60 -12.31 13.67
CA ILE A 173 -13.54 -11.32 14.22
C ILE A 173 -14.96 -11.90 14.25
N ARG A 174 -15.41 -12.58 13.18
CA ARG A 174 -16.72 -13.26 13.14
C ARG A 174 -16.87 -14.36 14.18
N LEU A 175 -15.76 -15.01 14.57
CA LEU A 175 -15.73 -15.99 15.65
C LEU A 175 -15.74 -15.36 17.06
N GLY A 176 -15.92 -14.04 17.16
CA GLY A 176 -16.02 -13.32 18.43
C GLY A 176 -14.68 -13.05 19.13
N ARG A 177 -13.55 -13.15 18.40
CA ARG A 177 -12.25 -12.77 18.95
C ARG A 177 -12.17 -11.25 19.12
N ASP A 178 -11.50 -10.79 20.18
CA ASP A 178 -11.27 -9.36 20.42
C ASP A 178 -10.57 -8.72 19.21
N VAL A 179 -11.13 -7.62 18.73
CA VAL A 179 -10.65 -6.94 17.52
C VAL A 179 -9.22 -6.43 17.73
N THR A 180 -8.89 -5.90 18.91
CA THR A 180 -7.52 -5.43 19.20
C THR A 180 -6.53 -6.58 19.13
N TYR A 181 -6.89 -7.75 19.68
CA TYR A 181 -6.08 -8.95 19.57
C TYR A 181 -5.85 -9.36 18.11
N VAL A 182 -6.90 -9.42 17.30
CA VAL A 182 -6.79 -9.78 15.87
C VAL A 182 -5.88 -8.79 15.14
N ARG A 183 -6.06 -7.49 15.32
CA ARG A 183 -5.25 -6.45 14.66
C ARG A 183 -3.79 -6.50 15.09
N LYS A 184 -3.52 -6.78 16.37
CA LYS A 184 -2.15 -7.02 16.87
C LYS A 184 -1.54 -8.26 16.27
N LEU A 185 -2.28 -9.36 16.18
CA LEU A 185 -1.81 -10.61 15.60
C LEU A 185 -1.46 -10.44 14.11
N MET A 186 -2.34 -9.83 13.31
CA MET A 186 -2.10 -9.59 11.89
C MET A 186 -0.86 -8.71 11.67
N GLN A 187 -0.73 -7.61 12.43
CA GLN A 187 0.45 -6.75 12.34
C GLN A 187 1.74 -7.48 12.76
N SER A 188 1.65 -8.36 13.76
CA SER A 188 2.79 -9.16 14.23
C SER A 188 3.27 -10.13 13.17
N ILE A 189 2.34 -10.88 12.56
CA ILE A 189 2.66 -11.78 11.44
C ILE A 189 3.27 -10.98 10.29
N GLY A 190 2.73 -9.80 9.99
CA GLY A 190 3.22 -8.98 8.89
C GLY A 190 4.64 -8.48 9.09
N LEU A 191 4.90 -7.76 10.19
CA LEU A 191 6.22 -7.17 10.42
C LEU A 191 7.26 -8.23 10.82
N LEU A 192 6.97 -9.13 11.76
CA LEU A 192 7.94 -10.16 12.17
C LEU A 192 8.19 -11.20 11.09
N GLY A 193 7.13 -11.65 10.41
CA GLY A 193 7.25 -12.58 9.30
C GLY A 193 8.10 -11.96 8.18
N SER A 194 7.84 -10.71 7.81
CA SER A 194 8.66 -10.00 6.84
C SER A 194 10.11 -9.86 7.29
N THR A 195 10.36 -9.45 8.54
CA THR A 195 11.72 -9.34 9.13
C THR A 195 12.52 -10.63 9.01
N VAL A 196 11.93 -11.78 9.33
CA VAL A 196 12.63 -13.07 9.26
C VAL A 196 13.12 -13.33 7.84
N PHE A 197 12.25 -13.19 6.85
CA PHE A 197 12.63 -13.44 5.46
C PHE A 197 13.61 -12.39 4.91
N LEU A 198 13.46 -11.12 5.30
CA LEU A 198 14.41 -10.06 4.92
C LEU A 198 15.83 -10.36 5.41
N LEU A 199 15.98 -10.85 6.64
CA LEU A 199 17.30 -11.23 7.19
C LEU A 199 17.90 -12.45 6.50
N LEU A 200 17.09 -13.28 5.84
CA LEU A 200 17.56 -14.45 5.08
C LEU A 200 17.97 -14.11 3.64
N VAL A 201 17.46 -13.03 3.03
CA VAL A 201 17.78 -12.63 1.65
C VAL A 201 19.29 -12.51 1.39
N PRO A 202 20.10 -11.89 2.28
CA PRO A 202 21.56 -11.81 2.12
C PRO A 202 22.27 -13.16 1.95
N PHE A 203 21.68 -14.25 2.42
CA PHE A 203 22.26 -15.59 2.36
C PHE A 203 21.74 -16.40 1.17
N ALA A 204 20.99 -15.77 0.26
CA ALA A 204 20.48 -16.43 -0.93
C ALA A 204 21.61 -16.75 -1.92
N GLY A 205 21.93 -18.04 -2.07
CA GLY A 205 22.95 -18.53 -3.02
C GLY A 205 22.48 -18.65 -4.47
N SER A 206 21.21 -18.34 -4.77
CA SER A 206 20.67 -18.36 -6.14
C SER A 206 19.56 -17.33 -6.34
N ALA A 207 19.34 -16.94 -7.59
CA ALA A 207 18.24 -16.08 -8.01
C ALA A 207 16.87 -16.60 -7.54
N LEU A 208 16.66 -17.91 -7.65
CA LEU A 208 15.40 -18.56 -7.27
C LEU A 208 15.18 -18.50 -5.75
N THR A 209 16.23 -18.72 -4.96
CA THR A 209 16.17 -18.58 -3.50
C THR A 209 15.88 -17.14 -3.12
N ALA A 210 16.54 -16.17 -3.74
CA ALA A 210 16.35 -14.75 -3.47
C ALA A 210 14.92 -14.28 -3.80
N VAL A 211 14.36 -14.71 -4.93
CA VAL A 211 12.97 -14.35 -5.28
C VAL A 211 11.95 -15.02 -4.37
N THR A 212 12.20 -16.27 -3.97
CA THR A 212 11.32 -16.96 -3.00
C THR A 212 11.31 -16.22 -1.66
N LEU A 213 12.47 -15.84 -1.13
CA LEU A 213 12.58 -15.12 0.13
C LEU A 213 11.95 -13.73 0.07
N THR A 214 12.14 -13.00 -1.03
CA THR A 214 11.52 -11.68 -1.22
C THR A 214 10.00 -11.77 -1.41
N CYS A 215 9.49 -12.81 -2.10
CA CYS A 215 8.07 -13.13 -2.17
C CYS A 215 7.48 -13.45 -0.79
N LEU A 216 8.17 -14.26 0.02
CA LEU A 216 7.74 -14.55 1.39
C LEU A 216 7.77 -13.29 2.27
N ALA A 217 8.79 -12.45 2.14
CA ALA A 217 8.91 -11.20 2.88
C ALA A 217 7.75 -10.23 2.59
N MET A 218 7.45 -9.97 1.30
CA MET A 218 6.32 -9.10 0.92
C MET A 218 4.96 -9.76 1.15
N GLY A 219 4.87 -11.07 0.95
CA GLY A 219 3.66 -11.86 1.23
C GLY A 219 3.26 -11.80 2.70
N MET A 220 4.22 -11.94 3.62
CA MET A 220 3.96 -11.72 5.05
C MET A 220 3.60 -10.26 5.31
N LEU A 221 4.34 -9.31 4.76
CA LEU A 221 4.07 -7.87 4.94
C LEU A 221 2.63 -7.47 4.57
N ALA A 222 1.98 -8.19 3.63
CA ALA A 222 0.58 -7.98 3.29
C ALA A 222 -0.37 -8.06 4.50
N PHE A 223 -0.05 -8.84 5.54
CA PHE A 223 -0.86 -8.93 6.75
C PHE A 223 -0.96 -7.62 7.53
N CYS A 224 0.00 -6.69 7.36
CA CYS A 224 -0.08 -5.35 7.95
C CYS A 224 -1.32 -4.56 7.49
N TYR A 225 -1.82 -4.84 6.28
CA TYR A 225 -3.03 -4.20 5.74
C TYR A 225 -4.31 -4.66 6.43
N SER A 226 -4.29 -5.82 7.09
CA SER A 226 -5.37 -6.29 7.97
C SER A 226 -5.06 -6.03 9.45
N GLY A 227 -3.88 -5.46 9.75
CA GLY A 227 -3.38 -5.07 11.06
C GLY A 227 -3.68 -3.62 11.38
N ALA A 228 -2.70 -2.73 11.25
CA ALA A 228 -2.83 -1.33 11.66
C ALA A 228 -3.76 -0.48 10.79
N ASP A 229 -3.81 -0.70 9.47
CA ASP A 229 -4.60 0.12 8.54
C ASP A 229 -6.10 0.24 8.90
N PRO A 230 -6.85 -0.86 9.13
CA PRO A 230 -8.28 -0.77 9.46
C PRO A 230 -8.55 -0.18 10.84
N THR A 231 -7.58 -0.18 11.76
CA THR A 231 -7.79 0.32 13.14
C THR A 231 -8.11 1.81 13.20
N VAL A 232 -7.76 2.59 12.18
CA VAL A 232 -8.13 4.01 12.10
C VAL A 232 -9.65 4.19 12.15
N MET A 233 -10.40 3.29 11.49
CA MET A 233 -11.85 3.31 11.48
C MET A 233 -12.45 2.84 12.81
N GLU A 234 -11.75 1.96 13.52
CA GLU A 234 -12.20 1.38 14.80
C GLU A 234 -11.96 2.37 15.97
N VAL A 235 -10.82 3.06 15.95
CA VAL A 235 -10.38 4.00 16.99
C VAL A 235 -11.18 5.29 16.99
N ALA A 236 -11.50 5.83 15.81
CA ALA A 236 -12.20 7.10 15.67
C ALA A 236 -13.06 7.12 14.39
N PRO A 237 -14.22 6.43 14.39
CA PRO A 237 -15.08 6.29 13.21
C PRO A 237 -15.45 7.64 12.57
N ARG A 238 -15.81 8.63 13.39
CA ARG A 238 -16.26 9.97 12.95
C ARG A 238 -15.16 10.81 12.31
N TYR A 239 -13.91 10.60 12.71
CA TYR A 239 -12.74 11.36 12.21
C TYR A 239 -11.78 10.50 11.38
N SER A 240 -12.21 9.29 11.00
CA SER A 240 -11.40 8.29 10.29
C SER A 240 -10.78 8.85 9.01
N GLY A 241 -11.50 9.68 8.26
CA GLY A 241 -10.98 10.35 7.06
C GLY A 241 -9.79 11.28 7.35
N SER A 242 -9.90 12.14 8.37
CA SER A 242 -8.83 13.07 8.76
C SER A 242 -7.61 12.33 9.33
N ILE A 243 -7.84 11.30 10.14
CA ILE A 243 -6.75 10.48 10.71
C ILE A 243 -6.07 9.67 9.60
N THR A 244 -6.82 9.09 8.67
CA THR A 244 -6.25 8.39 7.49
C THR A 244 -5.40 9.33 6.66
N GLY A 245 -5.82 10.59 6.50
CA GLY A 245 -5.01 11.64 5.87
C GLY A 245 -3.69 11.87 6.60
N LEU A 246 -3.72 12.05 7.93
CA LEU A 246 -2.53 12.24 8.75
C LEU A 246 -1.58 11.02 8.68
N VAL A 247 -2.13 9.82 8.86
CA VAL A 247 -1.40 8.54 8.78
C VAL A 247 -0.79 8.37 7.39
N GLY A 248 -1.53 8.70 6.33
CA GLY A 248 -1.04 8.69 4.97
C GLY A 248 0.13 9.65 4.76
N THR A 249 0.00 10.90 5.21
CA THR A 249 1.06 11.91 5.02
C THR A 249 2.36 11.53 5.74
N ILE A 250 2.29 11.22 7.04
CA ILE A 250 3.50 10.90 7.82
C ILE A 250 4.00 9.49 7.47
N GLY A 251 3.10 8.53 7.29
CA GLY A 251 3.43 7.15 6.96
C GLY A 251 4.12 6.99 5.61
N ASN A 252 3.89 7.89 4.64
CA ASN A 252 4.55 7.86 3.32
C ASN A 252 5.89 8.61 3.28
N LEU A 253 6.35 9.23 4.37
CA LEU A 253 7.70 9.82 4.45
C LEU A 253 8.86 8.86 4.09
N PRO A 254 8.79 7.54 4.34
CA PRO A 254 9.81 6.61 3.85
C PRO A 254 10.01 6.67 2.34
N GLY A 255 9.01 7.04 1.54
CA GLY A 255 9.19 7.18 0.09
C GLY A 255 10.18 8.29 -0.29
N ILE A 256 10.35 9.29 0.58
CA ILE A 256 11.31 10.39 0.41
C ILE A 256 12.65 10.03 1.04
N ILE A 257 12.64 9.37 2.20
CA ILE A 257 13.83 9.15 3.03
C ILE A 257 14.55 7.84 2.68
N ALA A 258 13.82 6.74 2.50
CA ALA A 258 14.39 5.41 2.37
C ALA A 258 15.21 5.24 1.10
N ILE A 259 14.75 5.80 -0.03
CA ILE A 259 15.41 5.68 -1.33
C ILE A 259 16.81 6.30 -1.34
N PRO A 260 17.01 7.58 -0.98
CA PRO A 260 18.36 8.16 -0.94
C PRO A 260 19.21 7.53 0.17
N LEU A 261 18.64 7.24 1.34
CA LEU A 261 19.40 6.66 2.44
C LEU A 261 19.98 5.31 2.07
N ILE A 262 19.18 4.43 1.49
CA ILE A 262 19.64 3.09 1.13
C ILE A 262 20.61 3.15 -0.06
N GLY A 263 20.46 4.12 -0.98
CA GLY A 263 21.44 4.36 -2.03
C GLY A 263 22.81 4.71 -1.46
N LEU A 264 22.86 5.66 -0.51
CA LEU A 264 24.11 6.00 0.20
C LEU A 264 24.71 4.80 0.93
N ILE A 265 23.87 3.96 1.54
CA ILE A 265 24.34 2.76 2.23
C ILE A 265 24.88 1.73 1.22
N VAL A 266 24.21 1.50 0.10
CA VAL A 266 24.68 0.56 -0.93
C VAL A 266 25.96 1.08 -1.58
N ASP A 267 26.06 2.38 -1.87
CA ASP A 267 27.26 2.99 -2.45
C ASP A 267 28.46 2.92 -1.49
N SER A 268 28.23 3.07 -0.18
CA SER A 268 29.31 3.00 0.82
C SER A 268 29.70 1.59 1.24
N THR A 269 28.73 0.66 1.33
CA THR A 269 28.97 -0.73 1.76
C THR A 269 29.28 -1.68 0.59
N GLY A 270 28.96 -1.27 -0.64
CA GLY A 270 28.99 -2.13 -1.82
C GLY A 270 28.00 -3.30 -1.76
N SER A 271 27.08 -3.32 -0.79
CA SER A 271 26.24 -4.48 -0.52
C SER A 271 24.78 -4.11 -0.35
N TYR A 272 23.93 -4.72 -1.18
CA TYR A 272 22.47 -4.64 -1.08
C TYR A 272 21.92 -5.29 0.20
N SER A 273 22.70 -6.16 0.86
CA SER A 273 22.33 -6.84 2.11
C SER A 273 22.05 -5.87 3.25
N SER A 274 22.80 -4.77 3.29
CA SER A 274 22.63 -3.69 4.28
C SER A 274 21.22 -3.11 4.25
N GLY A 275 20.63 -2.99 3.06
CA GLY A 275 19.29 -2.48 2.86
C GLY A 275 18.20 -3.38 3.43
N PHE A 276 18.33 -4.69 3.23
CA PHE A 276 17.41 -5.68 3.81
C PHE A 276 17.51 -5.73 5.34
N VAL A 277 18.73 -5.66 5.88
CA VAL A 277 18.96 -5.63 7.33
C VAL A 277 18.39 -4.35 7.96
N LEU A 278 18.54 -3.19 7.31
CA LEU A 278 17.94 -1.94 7.79
C LEU A 278 16.41 -2.00 7.79
N ALA A 279 15.80 -2.50 6.71
CA ALA A 279 14.35 -2.68 6.64
C ALA A 279 13.85 -3.64 7.75
N ALA A 280 14.57 -4.74 7.99
CA ALA A 280 14.28 -5.67 9.07
C ALA A 280 14.35 -4.99 10.45
N ALA A 281 15.38 -4.19 10.72
CA ALA A 281 15.51 -3.43 11.96
C ALA A 281 14.36 -2.44 12.18
N ILE A 282 13.97 -1.72 11.12
CA ILE A 282 12.84 -0.77 11.16
C ILE A 282 11.51 -1.49 11.40
N ASN A 283 11.31 -2.67 10.80
CA ASN A 283 10.14 -3.50 11.06
C ASN A 283 10.06 -3.95 12.54
N VAL A 284 11.20 -4.29 13.16
CA VAL A 284 11.27 -4.62 14.60
C VAL A 284 10.84 -3.44 15.46
N VAL A 285 11.24 -2.22 15.13
CA VAL A 285 10.77 -1.00 15.84
C VAL A 285 9.26 -0.86 15.70
N GLY A 286 8.73 -1.03 14.49
CA GLY A 286 7.30 -0.94 14.21
C GLY A 286 6.47 -1.91 15.03
N ILE A 287 6.91 -3.16 15.16
CA ILE A 287 6.17 -4.17 15.92
C ILE A 287 6.23 -3.91 17.43
N VAL A 288 7.37 -3.48 17.98
CA VAL A 288 7.51 -3.16 19.40
C VAL A 288 6.55 -2.03 19.79
N VAL A 289 6.50 -0.97 18.98
CA VAL A 289 5.59 0.16 19.20
C VAL A 289 4.13 -0.29 19.08
N TRP A 290 3.80 -1.09 18.05
CA TRP A 290 2.44 -1.56 17.83
C TRP A 290 1.92 -2.45 18.96
N LEU A 291 2.73 -3.39 19.43
CA LEU A 291 2.35 -4.27 20.53
C LEU A 291 2.11 -3.50 21.82
N LYS A 292 2.93 -2.47 22.10
CA LYS A 292 2.85 -1.67 23.31
C LYS A 292 1.67 -0.69 23.31
N PHE A 293 1.42 0.00 22.19
CA PHE A 293 0.49 1.15 22.15
C PHE A 293 -0.69 0.98 21.20
N GLY A 294 -0.66 0.00 20.28
CA GLY A 294 -1.75 -0.24 19.34
C GLY A 294 -3.02 -0.73 20.03
N THR A 295 -4.17 -0.23 19.59
CA THR A 295 -5.50 -0.66 20.05
C THR A 295 -6.54 -0.45 18.96
N ALA A 296 -7.55 -1.31 18.94
CA ALA A 296 -8.74 -1.19 18.08
C ALA A 296 -9.97 -0.70 18.85
N ARG A 297 -9.81 -0.33 20.13
CA ARG A 297 -10.91 0.23 20.92
C ARG A 297 -11.18 1.66 20.50
N LYS A 298 -12.44 2.06 20.53
CA LYS A 298 -12.86 3.44 20.28
C LYS A 298 -12.26 4.36 21.34
N ILE A 299 -11.55 5.39 20.90
CA ILE A 299 -10.87 6.37 21.77
C ILE A 299 -11.54 7.74 21.69
N ILE A 300 -12.12 8.09 20.54
CA ILE A 300 -12.70 9.41 20.28
C ILE A 300 -14.07 9.25 19.59
N ASP A 301 -15.09 9.93 20.14
CA ASP A 301 -16.45 10.06 19.60
C ASP A 301 -16.61 11.25 18.63
#